data_AF-A0A6A6IIE0-F1
#
_entry.id   AF-A0A6A6IIE0-F1
#
_cell.length_a   1.000
_cell.length_b   1.000
_cell.length_c   1.000
_cell.angle_alpha   90.00
_cell.angle_beta   90.00
_cell.angle_gamma   90.00
#
_symmetry.space_group_name_H-M   'P 1'
#
loop_
_entity.id
_entity.type
_entity.pdbx_description
1 polymer ?
#
loop_
_entity_poly.entity_id
_entity_poly.type
_entity_poly.pdbx_seq_one_letter_code
_entity_poly.pdbx_strand_id
1 'polypeptide(L)'
;MIGGRYKVHGLPPNLQRCIDSVSMNLPNGTKELLEKVHRLGQEHRHDDDASRRNLLREVNKLSLALETPAEAVLRIAWVQNATQATVRVATDLNIFHHLSGGPKGSADLAALTGAEQTLIIRIMNQLTAVGVVAQISSDIFATTSLSQALTKSSFSAAVPCLYFLISEHCHATR
;
A
#
# COMPACT_ATOMS: atom_id res chain seq x y z
N MET A 1 14.18 -26.61 -1.42
CA MET A 1 13.24 -27.58 -0.84
C MET A 1 12.72 -27.07 0.49
N ILE A 2 11.58 -26.40 0.53
CA ILE A 2 10.79 -26.24 1.76
C ILE A 2 9.31 -26.31 1.38
N GLY A 3 8.88 -27.52 1.03
CA GLY A 3 7.48 -27.84 0.76
C GLY A 3 6.76 -28.18 2.06
N GLY A 4 6.43 -27.15 2.85
CA GLY A 4 5.53 -27.28 4.00
C GLY A 4 4.09 -27.08 3.56
N ARG A 5 3.42 -28.15 3.11
CA ARG A 5 1.96 -28.12 2.91
C ARG A 5 1.29 -28.03 4.27
N TYR A 6 0.88 -26.84 4.69
CA TYR A 6 -0.10 -26.70 5.76
C TYR A 6 -1.42 -27.32 5.26
N LYS A 7 -1.67 -28.59 5.63
CA LYS A 7 -2.98 -29.23 5.42
C LYS A 7 -3.94 -28.64 6.44
N VAL A 8 -4.64 -27.58 6.05
CA VAL A 8 -5.78 -27.06 6.80
C VAL A 8 -6.93 -28.06 6.62
N HIS A 9 -7.15 -28.91 7.63
CA HIS A 9 -8.27 -29.86 7.63
C HIS A 9 -9.60 -29.10 7.70
N GLY A 10 -10.49 -29.34 6.72
CA GLY A 10 -11.86 -28.82 6.72
C GLY A 10 -12.11 -27.59 5.84
N LEU A 11 -11.37 -27.41 4.74
CA LEU A 11 -11.69 -26.37 3.76
C LEU A 11 -13.04 -26.64 3.09
N PRO A 12 -13.97 -25.67 3.05
CA PRO A 12 -15.21 -25.84 2.31
C PRO A 12 -14.90 -25.99 0.80
N PRO A 13 -15.69 -26.79 0.05
CA PRO A 13 -15.36 -27.19 -1.33
C PRO A 13 -15.24 -26.04 -2.34
N ASN A 14 -15.71 -24.84 -1.99
CA ASN A 14 -15.50 -23.60 -2.73
C ASN A 14 -14.05 -23.07 -2.66
N LEU A 15 -13.28 -23.39 -1.61
CA LEU A 15 -11.94 -22.84 -1.41
C LEU A 15 -10.86 -23.59 -2.22
N GLN A 16 -11.04 -24.88 -2.51
CA GLN A 16 -10.16 -25.62 -3.42
C GLN A 16 -10.28 -25.10 -4.87
N ARG A 17 -11.50 -24.79 -5.32
CA ARG A 17 -11.73 -24.11 -6.61
C ARG A 17 -11.07 -22.73 -6.69
N CYS A 18 -11.05 -21.99 -5.58
CA CYS A 18 -10.31 -20.73 -5.51
C CYS A 18 -8.81 -20.96 -5.70
N ILE A 19 -8.22 -21.95 -5.02
CA ILE A 19 -6.79 -22.32 -5.19
C ILE A 19 -6.48 -22.73 -6.63
N ASP A 20 -7.36 -23.49 -7.28
CA ASP A 20 -7.16 -23.93 -8.67
C ASP A 20 -7.31 -22.77 -9.67
N SER A 21 -8.19 -21.79 -9.38
CA SER A 21 -8.32 -20.56 -10.17
C SER A 21 -7.16 -19.57 -10.01
N VAL A 22 -6.41 -19.67 -8.91
CA VAL A 22 -5.21 -18.85 -8.64
C VAL A 22 -4.05 -19.24 -9.56
N SER A 23 -4.06 -20.47 -10.11
CA SER A 23 -3.04 -20.98 -11.03
C SER A 23 -3.26 -20.60 -12.50
N MET A 24 -4.40 -19.99 -12.85
CA MET A 24 -4.75 -19.74 -14.25
C MET A 24 -4.42 -18.31 -14.73
N ASN A 25 -3.46 -18.32 -15.69
CA ASN A 25 -3.22 -17.38 -16.78
C ASN A 25 -2.29 -16.19 -16.48
N LEU A 26 -1.05 -16.29 -16.99
CA LEU A 26 -0.44 -15.13 -17.67
C LEU A 26 -1.38 -14.75 -18.83
N PRO A 27 -1.99 -13.55 -18.84
CA PRO A 27 -2.77 -13.13 -19.97
C PRO A 27 -1.83 -12.99 -21.19
N ASN A 28 -2.26 -13.50 -22.34
CA ASN A 28 -1.72 -13.06 -23.62
C ASN A 28 -1.83 -11.53 -23.66
N GLY A 29 -0.71 -10.82 -23.53
CA GLY A 29 -0.67 -9.35 -23.47
C GLY A 29 0.34 -8.74 -22.50
N THR A 30 0.91 -9.50 -21.55
CA THR A 30 1.89 -8.94 -20.59
C THR A 30 3.15 -8.40 -21.28
N LYS A 31 3.64 -9.09 -22.32
CA LYS A 31 4.79 -8.65 -23.11
C LYS A 31 4.51 -7.33 -23.84
N GLU A 32 3.33 -7.23 -24.46
CA GLU A 32 2.88 -6.02 -25.17
C GLU A 32 2.72 -4.83 -24.21
N LEU A 33 2.18 -5.06 -23.01
CA LEU A 33 2.08 -4.04 -21.96
C LEU A 33 3.47 -3.57 -21.50
N LEU A 34 4.41 -4.50 -21.33
CA LEU A 34 5.79 -4.17 -20.94
C LEU A 34 6.50 -3.32 -22.00
N GLU A 35 6.38 -3.69 -23.28
CA GLU A 35 6.92 -2.92 -24.40
C GLU A 35 6.29 -1.51 -24.47
N LYS A 36 4.98 -1.42 -24.24
CA LYS A 36 4.28 -0.14 -24.22
C LYS A 36 4.73 0.76 -23.07
N VAL A 37 4.89 0.21 -21.87
CA VAL A 37 5.44 0.94 -20.70
C VAL A 37 6.86 1.38 -20.99
N HIS A 38 7.69 0.53 -21.60
CA HIS A 38 9.07 0.89 -21.96
C HIS A 38 9.11 2.09 -22.92
N ARG A 39 8.35 2.04 -24.02
CA ARG A 39 8.27 3.15 -24.99
C ARG A 39 7.76 4.44 -24.34
N LEU A 40 6.63 4.38 -23.61
CA LEU A 40 6.08 5.56 -22.93
C LEU A 40 7.06 6.12 -21.89
N GLY A 41 7.85 5.27 -21.24
CA GLY A 41 8.91 5.67 -20.31
C GLY A 41 10.05 6.42 -20.99
N GLN A 42 10.42 6.05 -22.22
CA GLN A 42 11.44 6.77 -23.00
C GLN A 42 10.97 8.15 -23.48
N GLU A 43 9.69 8.25 -23.85
CA GLU A 43 9.07 9.50 -24.32
C GLU A 43 8.66 10.42 -23.16
N HIS A 44 8.66 9.91 -21.93
CA HIS A 44 8.18 10.66 -20.78
C HIS A 44 9.11 11.83 -20.43
N ARG A 45 8.53 13.03 -20.38
CA ARG A 45 9.16 14.23 -19.86
C ARG A 45 8.48 14.61 -18.54
N HIS A 46 9.29 14.98 -17.55
CA HIS A 46 8.82 15.26 -16.19
C HIS A 46 7.81 16.43 -16.11
N ASP A 47 7.78 17.31 -17.10
CA ASP A 47 6.90 18.48 -17.20
C ASP A 47 5.54 18.19 -17.87
N ASP A 48 5.34 17.00 -18.46
CA ASP A 48 4.09 16.63 -19.13
C ASP A 48 3.20 15.73 -18.26
N ASP A 49 2.20 16.34 -17.63
CA ASP A 49 1.23 15.63 -16.79
C ASP A 49 0.34 14.65 -17.57
N ALA A 50 0.03 14.94 -18.84
CA ALA A 50 -0.76 14.04 -19.67
C ALA A 50 0.03 12.76 -19.98
N SER A 51 1.31 12.91 -20.35
CA SER A 51 2.25 11.79 -20.50
C SER A 51 2.40 11.00 -19.21
N ARG A 52 2.62 11.68 -18.06
CA ARG A 52 2.72 11.05 -16.73
C ARG A 52 1.48 10.19 -16.40
N ARG A 53 0.28 10.73 -16.60
CA ARG A 53 -0.98 10.02 -16.33
C ARG A 53 -1.17 8.83 -17.28
N ASN A 54 -0.77 8.97 -18.54
CA ASN A 54 -0.84 7.87 -19.50
C ASN A 54 0.11 6.74 -19.12
N LEU A 55 1.37 7.06 -18.78
CA LEU A 55 2.34 6.08 -18.31
C LEU A 55 1.84 5.35 -17.06
N LEU A 56 1.35 6.09 -16.05
CA LEU A 56 0.79 5.50 -14.84
C LEU A 56 -0.37 4.54 -15.13
N ARG A 57 -1.24 4.89 -16.08
CA ARG A 57 -2.36 4.03 -16.49
C ARG A 57 -1.87 2.69 -17.06
N GLU A 58 -0.85 2.71 -17.91
CA GLU A 58 -0.32 1.48 -18.53
C GLU A 58 0.49 0.64 -17.53
N VAL A 59 1.23 1.28 -16.60
CA VAL A 59 1.87 0.59 -15.48
C VAL A 59 0.83 -0.13 -14.60
N ASN A 60 -0.28 0.53 -14.27
CA ASN A 60 -1.34 -0.09 -13.48
C ASN A 60 -1.97 -1.28 -14.21
N LYS A 61 -2.18 -1.20 -15.53
CA LYS A 61 -2.64 -2.34 -16.33
C LYS A 61 -1.65 -3.51 -16.28
N LEU A 62 -0.35 -3.21 -16.38
CA LEU A 62 0.70 -4.22 -16.27
C LEU A 62 0.69 -4.88 -14.89
N SER A 63 0.61 -4.10 -13.81
CA SER A 63 0.50 -4.64 -12.45
C SER A 63 -0.72 -5.56 -12.30
N LEU A 64 -1.89 -5.12 -12.78
CA LEU A 64 -3.12 -5.94 -12.72
C LEU A 64 -3.03 -7.21 -13.57
N ALA A 65 -2.31 -7.19 -14.69
CA ALA A 65 -2.11 -8.37 -15.54
C ALA A 65 -1.09 -9.37 -14.95
N LEU A 66 -0.21 -8.89 -14.06
CA LEU A 66 0.80 -9.71 -13.38
C LEU A 66 0.29 -10.28 -12.05
N GLU A 67 -0.65 -9.59 -11.39
CA GLU A 67 -1.25 -10.06 -10.15
C GLU A 67 -2.05 -11.35 -10.38
N THR A 68 -1.77 -12.36 -9.56
CA THR A 68 -2.63 -13.53 -9.46
C THR A 68 -3.96 -13.16 -8.79
N PRO A 69 -5.03 -13.93 -9.01
CA PRO A 69 -6.30 -13.70 -8.31
C PRO A 69 -6.17 -13.68 -6.78
N ALA A 70 -5.28 -14.50 -6.21
CA ALA A 70 -5.02 -14.51 -4.76
C ALA A 70 -4.37 -13.20 -4.29
N GLU A 71 -3.35 -12.71 -5.01
CA GLU A 71 -2.68 -11.46 -4.70
C GLU A 71 -3.64 -10.27 -4.82
N ALA A 72 -4.51 -10.28 -5.85
CA ALA A 72 -5.54 -9.25 -6.02
C ALA A 72 -6.53 -9.23 -4.84
N VAL A 73 -7.00 -10.39 -4.39
CA VAL A 73 -7.88 -10.50 -3.21
C VAL A 73 -7.16 -10.03 -1.95
N LEU A 74 -5.91 -10.41 -1.73
CA LEU A 74 -5.12 -9.96 -0.58
C LEU A 74 -4.92 -8.44 -0.59
N ARG A 75 -4.63 -7.86 -1.76
CA ARG A 75 -4.49 -6.41 -1.93
C ARG A 75 -5.77 -5.67 -1.53
N ILE A 76 -6.92 -6.13 -2.02
CA ILE A 76 -8.21 -5.48 -1.79
C ILE A 76 -8.70 -5.68 -0.35
N ALA A 77 -8.73 -6.93 0.11
CA ALA A 77 -9.35 -7.28 1.40
C ALA A 77 -8.47 -6.87 2.59
N TRP A 78 -7.14 -6.91 2.44
CA TRP A 78 -6.22 -6.72 3.56
C TRP A 78 -5.38 -5.45 3.40
N VAL A 79 -4.59 -5.35 2.33
CA VAL A 79 -3.55 -4.32 2.22
C VAL A 79 -4.17 -2.92 2.18
N GLN A 80 -5.22 -2.72 1.40
CA GLN A 80 -5.87 -1.41 1.28
C GLN A 80 -6.52 -0.96 2.59
N ASN A 81 -7.23 -1.85 3.28
CA ASN A 81 -7.89 -1.55 4.55
C ASN A 81 -6.89 -1.30 5.67
N ALA A 82 -5.87 -2.16 5.79
CA ALA A 82 -4.79 -1.98 6.76
C ALA A 82 -4.06 -0.66 6.53
N THR A 83 -3.74 -0.33 5.28
CA THR A 83 -3.10 0.94 4.92
C THR A 83 -3.95 2.13 5.34
N GLN A 84 -5.25 2.13 5.07
CA GLN A 84 -6.12 3.23 5.46
C GLN A 84 -6.12 3.45 6.98
N ALA A 85 -6.28 2.37 7.75
CA ALA A 85 -6.24 2.43 9.21
C ALA A 85 -4.87 2.92 9.73
N THR A 86 -3.78 2.40 9.16
CA THR A 86 -2.43 2.79 9.57
C THR A 86 -2.11 4.24 9.23
N VAL A 87 -2.49 4.74 8.05
CA VAL A 87 -2.29 6.15 7.68
C VAL A 87 -3.10 7.06 8.61
N ARG A 88 -4.32 6.65 8.99
CA ARG A 88 -5.10 7.40 9.99
C ARG A 88 -4.39 7.48 11.32
N VAL A 89 -3.97 6.34 11.88
CA VAL A 89 -3.25 6.31 13.18
C VAL A 89 -1.94 7.10 13.09
N ALA A 90 -1.19 6.99 11.99
CA ALA A 90 0.05 7.74 11.80
C ALA A 90 -0.19 9.26 11.69
N THR A 91 -1.34 9.66 11.16
CA THR A 91 -1.78 11.06 11.12
C THR A 91 -2.15 11.54 12.53
N ASP A 92 -2.95 10.76 13.27
CA ASP A 92 -3.35 11.09 14.64
C ASP A 92 -2.14 11.19 15.59
N LEU A 93 -1.11 10.35 15.38
CA LEU A 93 0.17 10.37 16.09
C LEU A 93 1.17 11.40 15.54
N ASN A 94 0.82 12.19 14.52
CA ASN A 94 1.71 13.16 13.87
C ASN A 94 3.06 12.59 13.37
N ILE A 95 3.12 11.30 13.04
CA ILE A 95 4.36 10.61 12.63
C ILE A 95 4.99 11.28 11.40
N PHE A 96 4.18 11.69 10.43
CA PHE A 96 4.67 12.33 9.20
C PHE A 96 5.37 13.67 9.48
N HIS A 97 4.89 14.45 10.46
CA HIS A 97 5.54 15.68 10.89
C HIS A 97 6.84 15.41 11.65
N HIS A 98 6.89 14.37 12.47
CA HIS A 98 8.14 14.01 13.15
C HIS A 98 9.24 13.56 12.16
N LEU A 99 8.86 12.87 11.09
CA LEU A 99 9.78 12.43 10.04
C LEU A 99 10.22 13.55 9.10
N SER A 100 9.48 14.66 8.97
CA SER A 100 9.89 15.77 8.09
C SER A 100 11.18 16.45 8.56
N GLY A 101 11.54 16.31 9.84
CA GLY A 101 12.82 16.76 10.39
C GLY A 101 14.01 15.83 10.10
N GLY A 102 13.85 14.81 9.26
CA GLY A 102 14.89 13.85 8.90
C GLY A 102 14.64 12.43 9.42
N PRO A 103 15.44 11.44 8.97
CA PRO A 103 15.22 10.04 9.30
C PRO A 103 15.27 9.76 10.81
N LYS A 104 14.41 8.86 11.29
CA LYS A 104 14.28 8.52 12.72
C LYS A 104 14.08 7.03 12.94
N GLY A 105 14.51 6.55 14.11
CA GLY A 105 14.24 5.19 14.54
C GLY A 105 12.91 5.03 15.27
N SER A 106 12.50 3.78 15.50
CA SER A 106 11.25 3.49 16.20
C SER A 106 11.26 4.00 17.64
N ALA A 107 12.40 3.93 18.33
CA ALA A 107 12.55 4.43 19.70
C ALA A 107 12.35 5.96 19.78
N ASP A 108 12.93 6.71 18.84
CA ASP A 108 12.77 8.18 18.79
C ASP A 108 11.31 8.56 18.48
N LEU A 109 10.69 7.86 17.54
CA LEU A 109 9.28 8.08 17.20
C LEU A 109 8.35 7.71 18.37
N ALA A 110 8.64 6.64 19.12
CA ALA A 110 7.91 6.28 20.33
C ALA A 110 8.01 7.39 21.39
N ALA A 111 9.21 7.92 21.62
CA ALA A 111 9.42 9.03 22.55
C ALA A 111 8.70 10.32 22.12
N LEU A 112 8.69 10.65 20.83
CA LEU A 112 8.04 11.84 20.29
C LEU A 112 6.50 11.76 20.31
N THR A 113 5.96 10.56 20.07
CA THR A 113 4.51 10.34 19.98
C THR A 113 3.87 9.93 21.31
N GLY A 114 4.67 9.48 22.28
CA GLY A 114 4.20 8.88 23.53
C GLY A 114 3.58 7.48 23.35
N ALA A 115 3.65 6.91 22.14
CA ALA A 115 3.16 5.58 21.84
C ALA A 115 4.21 4.51 22.21
N GLU A 116 3.77 3.28 22.41
CA GLU A 116 4.66 2.15 22.68
C GLU A 116 5.46 1.77 21.42
N GLN A 117 6.73 1.40 21.60
CA GLN A 117 7.67 1.20 20.49
C GLN A 117 7.25 0.07 19.55
N THR A 118 6.71 -1.03 20.08
CA THR A 118 6.19 -2.15 19.28
C THR A 118 5.02 -1.72 18.41
N LEU A 119 4.13 -0.84 18.91
CA LEU A 119 3.08 -0.24 18.09
C LEU A 119 3.66 0.60 16.95
N ILE A 120 4.66 1.44 17.23
CA ILE A 120 5.35 2.23 16.20
C ILE A 120 5.97 1.31 15.14
N ILE A 121 6.72 0.28 15.53
CA ILE A 121 7.33 -0.68 14.60
C ILE A 121 6.27 -1.29 13.68
N ARG A 122 5.11 -1.71 14.22
CA ARG A 122 4.01 -2.28 13.42
C ARG A 122 3.45 -1.28 12.41
N ILE A 123 3.25 -0.03 12.82
CA ILE A 123 2.79 1.05 11.94
C ILE A 123 3.81 1.31 10.84
N MET A 124 5.09 1.49 11.21
CA MET A 124 6.14 1.81 10.26
C MET A 124 6.39 0.67 9.24
N ASN A 125 6.30 -0.59 9.67
CA ASN A 125 6.41 -1.74 8.77
C ASN A 125 5.29 -1.76 7.73
N GLN A 126 4.05 -1.50 8.14
CA GLN A 126 2.93 -1.42 7.20
C GLN A 126 3.08 -0.23 6.23
N LEU A 127 3.45 0.96 6.75
CA LEU A 127 3.67 2.15 5.92
C LEU A 127 4.82 1.99 4.93
N THR A 128 5.87 1.24 5.32
CA THR A 128 6.99 0.92 4.45
C THR A 128 6.60 -0.09 3.39
N ALA A 129 5.87 -1.15 3.76
CA ALA A 129 5.40 -2.18 2.84
C ALA A 129 4.55 -1.62 1.70
N VAL A 130 3.81 -0.54 1.95
CA VAL A 130 2.96 0.13 0.95
C VAL A 130 3.56 1.41 0.38
N GLY A 131 4.83 1.70 0.69
CA GLY A 131 5.58 2.82 0.10
C GLY A 131 5.14 4.21 0.57
N VAL A 132 4.37 4.32 1.66
CA VAL A 132 4.02 5.62 2.26
C VAL A 132 5.23 6.24 2.93
N VAL A 133 6.07 5.42 3.59
CA VAL A 133 7.33 5.83 4.22
C VAL A 133 8.46 4.98 3.64
N ALA A 134 9.69 5.50 3.58
CA ALA A 134 10.86 4.75 3.16
C ALA A 134 11.59 4.16 4.38
N GLN A 135 12.12 2.96 4.25
CA GLN A 135 13.00 2.35 5.25
C GLN A 135 14.44 2.34 4.72
N ILE A 136 15.33 3.05 5.40
CA ILE A 136 16.75 3.17 5.03
C ILE A 136 17.53 1.98 5.59
N SER A 137 17.22 1.56 6.82
CA SER A 137 17.82 0.40 7.48
C SER A 137 16.79 -0.27 8.39
N SER A 138 17.15 -1.38 9.06
CA SER A 138 16.22 -2.22 9.83
C SER A 138 15.32 -1.46 10.81
N ASP A 139 15.77 -0.30 11.33
CA ASP A 139 15.00 0.54 12.25
C ASP A 139 15.19 2.02 11.96
N ILE A 140 15.38 2.42 10.69
CA ILE A 140 15.48 3.84 10.32
C ILE A 140 14.51 4.14 9.19
N PHE A 141 13.61 5.07 9.46
CA PHE A 141 12.52 5.47 8.56
C PHE A 141 12.70 6.89 8.07
N ALA A 142 12.34 7.16 6.82
CA ALA A 142 12.51 8.45 6.16
C ALA A 142 11.30 8.82 5.30
N THR A 143 11.14 10.12 5.05
CA THR A 143 10.00 10.60 4.27
C THR A 143 10.12 10.26 2.78
N THR A 144 9.00 9.85 2.20
CA THR A 144 8.73 9.83 0.75
C THR A 144 7.96 11.09 0.34
N SER A 145 7.83 11.33 -0.98
CA SER A 145 6.98 12.39 -1.52
C SER A 145 5.53 12.31 -1.02
N LEU A 146 4.99 11.10 -0.83
CA LEU A 146 3.65 10.89 -0.29
C LEU A 146 3.57 11.27 1.19
N SER A 147 4.50 10.79 2.03
CA SER A 147 4.50 11.19 3.45
C SER A 147 4.71 12.69 3.65
N GLN A 148 5.48 13.36 2.77
CA GLN A 148 5.62 14.82 2.78
C GLN A 148 4.35 15.52 2.34
N ALA A 149 3.59 14.97 1.40
CA ALA A 149 2.29 15.51 1.05
C ALA A 149 1.29 15.40 2.22
N LEU A 150 1.35 14.30 2.98
CA LEU A 150 0.49 14.05 4.14
C LEU A 150 0.77 14.97 5.34
N THR A 151 1.86 15.75 5.36
CA THR A 151 2.06 16.81 6.37
C THR A 151 1.27 18.08 6.05
N LYS A 152 0.78 18.24 4.81
CA LYS A 152 -0.02 19.39 4.41
C LYS A 152 -1.47 19.16 4.82
N SER A 153 -2.07 20.17 5.46
CA SER A 153 -3.43 20.10 6.04
C SER A 153 -4.51 19.62 5.05
N SER A 154 -4.40 20.00 3.77
CA SER A 154 -5.34 19.59 2.72
C SER A 154 -5.36 18.09 2.47
N PHE A 155 -4.21 17.42 2.54
CA PHE A 155 -4.11 15.97 2.30
C PHE A 155 -4.28 15.18 3.59
N SER A 156 -3.77 15.70 4.71
CA SER A 156 -3.95 15.12 6.04
C SER A 156 -5.43 15.03 6.42
N ALA A 157 -6.22 16.09 6.18
CA ALA A 157 -7.66 16.10 6.48
C ALA A 157 -8.49 15.16 5.58
N ALA A 158 -8.03 14.86 4.37
CA ALA A 158 -8.73 13.98 3.45
C ALA A 158 -8.84 12.54 4.01
N VAL A 159 -7.82 12.07 4.74
CA VAL A 159 -7.80 10.69 5.27
C VAL A 159 -8.88 10.47 6.34
N PRO A 160 -9.01 11.30 7.40
CA PRO A 160 -10.13 11.23 8.32
C PRO A 160 -11.49 11.44 7.65
N CYS A 161 -11.62 12.37 6.71
CA CYS A 161 -12.88 12.62 6.01
C CYS A 161 -13.38 11.39 5.24
N LEU A 162 -12.50 10.76 4.44
CA LEU A 162 -12.85 9.56 3.68
C LEU A 162 -13.18 8.37 4.61
N TYR A 163 -12.45 8.23 5.71
CA TYR A 163 -12.76 7.21 6.72
C TYR A 163 -14.15 7.40 7.32
N PHE A 164 -14.48 8.63 7.73
CA PHE A 164 -15.79 8.97 8.31
C PHE A 164 -16.94 8.67 7.34
N LEU A 165 -16.81 9.03 6.06
CA LEU A 165 -17.85 8.79 5.05
C LEU A 165 -18.13 7.29 4.85
N ILE A 166 -17.11 6.44 4.92
CA ILE A 166 -17.24 4.99 4.80
C ILE A 166 -17.85 4.39 6.08
N SER A 167 -17.47 4.89 7.26
CA SER A 167 -17.98 4.38 8.54
C SER A 167 -19.43 4.80 8.83
N GLU A 168 -19.82 6.03 8.48
CA GLU A 168 -21.18 6.55 8.72
C GLU A 168 -22.23 5.86 7.85
N HIS A 169 -21.90 5.51 6.60
CA HIS A 169 -22.80 4.70 5.77
C HIS A 169 -23.08 3.31 6.40
N CYS A 170 -22.11 2.74 7.11
CA CYS A 170 -22.31 1.50 7.87
C CYS A 170 -23.16 1.70 9.14
N HIS A 171 -23.15 2.89 9.75
CA HIS A 171 -23.92 3.17 10.96
C HIS A 171 -25.37 3.59 10.67
N ALA A 172 -25.63 4.22 9.51
CA ALA A 172 -26.97 4.65 9.08
C ALA A 172 -27.84 3.52 8.49
N THR A 173 -27.27 2.34 8.23
CA THR A 173 -27.99 1.18 7.64
C THR A 173 -28.29 0.09 8.67
N ARG A 174 -28.32 0.42 9.97
CA ARG A 174 -28.57 -0.53 11.07
C ARG A 174 -29.80 -0.18 11.87
#